data_AF-A0A538KJX9-F1
#
_entry.id   AF-A0A538KJX9-F1
#
_cell.length_a   1.000
_cell.length_b   1.000
_cell.length_c   1.000
_cell.angle_alpha   90.00
_cell.angle_beta   90.00
_cell.angle_gamma   90.00
#
_symmetry.space_group_name_H-M   'P 1'
#
loop_
_entity.id
_entity.type
_entity.pdbx_description
1 polymer ?
#
loop_
_entity_poly.entity_id
_entity_poly.type
_entity_poly.pdbx_seq_one_letter_code
_entity_poly.pdbx_strand_id
1 'polypeptide(L)'
;MTERLDEQKLAQVRAWADSLLADERPELRAAARGLLMMADEVERLWVASRTAVAADIGSALADRLATGTTEESPSALGEGAGSSERPAKRWRFT
;
A
#
# COMPACT_ATOMS: atom_id res chain seq x y z
N MET A 1 1.43 14.80 7.24
CA MET A 1 0.29 15.62 7.73
C MET A 1 -0.96 14.78 7.96
N THR A 2 -1.30 13.84 7.08
CA THR A 2 -2.52 13.00 7.17
C THR A 2 -2.59 12.13 8.43
N GLU A 3 -1.50 11.44 8.78
CA GLU A 3 -1.41 10.59 9.98
C GLU A 3 -1.77 11.31 11.28
N ARG A 4 -1.21 12.51 11.50
CA ARG A 4 -1.56 13.37 12.65
C ARG A 4 -3.02 13.83 12.63
N LEU A 5 -3.58 14.06 11.45
CA LEU A 5 -4.98 14.47 11.31
C LEU A 5 -5.94 13.30 11.62
N ASP A 6 -5.57 12.08 11.23
CA ASP A 6 -6.36 10.88 11.50
C ASP A 6 -6.33 10.53 12.99
N GLU A 7 -5.18 10.68 13.64
CA GLU A 7 -5.05 10.55 15.09
C GLU A 7 -5.92 11.57 15.84
N GLN A 8 -5.90 12.84 15.42
CA GLN A 8 -6.75 13.88 16.01
C GLN A 8 -8.25 13.59 15.84
N LYS A 9 -8.67 13.09 14.68
CA LYS A 9 -10.07 12.71 14.42
C LYS A 9 -10.49 11.52 15.29
N LEU A 10 -9.64 10.50 15.42
CA LEU A 10 -9.92 9.35 16.29
C LEU A 10 -10.02 9.78 17.77
N ALA A 11 -9.13 10.67 18.23
CA ALA A 11 -9.20 11.23 19.57
C ALA A 11 -10.52 11.99 19.80
N GLN A 12 -10.98 12.76 18.81
CA GLN A 12 -12.26 13.48 18.88
C GLN A 12 -13.47 12.52 18.96
N VAL A 13 -13.46 11.44 18.17
CA VAL A 13 -14.51 10.41 18.21
C VAL A 13 -14.56 9.72 19.58
N ARG A 14 -13.40 9.40 20.15
CA ARG A 14 -13.29 8.81 21.49
C ARG A 14 -13.85 9.75 22.56
N ALA A 15 -13.51 11.03 22.52
CA ALA A 15 -14.07 12.04 23.45
C ALA A 15 -15.60 12.19 23.33
N TRP A 16 -16.15 12.12 22.12
CA TRP A 16 -17.61 12.11 21.93
C TRP A 16 -18.25 10.84 22.50
N ALA A 17 -17.64 9.68 22.28
CA ALA A 17 -18.12 8.42 22.83
C ALA A 17 -18.11 8.43 24.37
N ASP A 18 -17.06 8.97 24.99
CA ASP A 18 -16.98 9.12 26.45
C ASP A 18 -18.13 9.98 26.99
N SER A 19 -18.46 11.07 26.29
CA SER A 19 -19.59 11.94 26.64
C SER A 19 -20.93 11.20 26.52
N LEU A 20 -21.09 10.36 25.50
CA LEU A 20 -22.30 9.57 25.25
C LEU A 20 -22.46 8.40 26.24
N LEU A 21 -21.36 7.85 26.76
CA LEU A 21 -21.40 6.79 27.77
C LEU A 21 -21.98 7.26 29.11
N ALA A 22 -21.83 8.55 29.42
CA ALA A 22 -22.38 9.16 30.62
C ALA A 22 -23.86 9.56 30.49
N ASP A 23 -24.46 9.46 29.30
CA ASP A 23 -25.86 9.79 29.08
C ASP A 23 -26.79 8.70 29.65
N GLU A 24 -27.94 9.11 30.18
CA GLU A 24 -28.91 8.20 30.78
C GLU A 24 -29.59 7.31 29.73
N ARG A 25 -29.70 7.78 28.49
CA ARG A 25 -30.39 7.06 27.40
C ARG A 25 -29.59 5.82 27.00
N PRO A 26 -30.16 4.61 27.12
CA PRO A 26 -29.45 3.38 26.80
C PRO A 26 -29.02 3.29 25.32
N GLU A 27 -29.76 3.92 24.40
CA GLU A 27 -29.45 3.96 22.98
C GLU A 27 -28.18 4.76 22.70
N LEU A 28 -27.95 5.86 23.44
CA LEU A 28 -26.73 6.67 23.29
C LEU A 28 -25.51 5.95 23.86
N ARG A 29 -25.67 5.24 24.97
CA ARG A 29 -24.59 4.38 25.49
C ARG A 29 -24.28 3.24 24.54
N ALA A 30 -25.27 2.66 23.87
CA ALA A 30 -25.06 1.65 22.83
C ALA A 30 -24.32 2.24 21.62
N ALA A 31 -24.74 3.41 21.14
CA ALA A 31 -24.05 4.13 20.06
C ALA A 31 -22.59 4.44 20.43
N ALA A 32 -22.32 4.88 21.67
CA ALA A 32 -20.97 5.16 22.16
C ALA A 32 -20.05 3.93 22.07
N ARG A 33 -20.53 2.75 22.49
CA ARG A 33 -19.77 1.50 22.36
C ARG A 33 -19.47 1.15 20.90
N GLY A 34 -20.43 1.39 20.01
CA GLY A 34 -20.24 1.25 18.57
C GLY A 34 -19.15 2.17 18.02
N LEU A 35 -19.16 3.44 18.43
CA LEU A 35 -18.13 4.43 18.05
C LEU A 35 -16.74 4.01 18.54
N LEU A 36 -16.60 3.53 19.77
CA LEU A 36 -15.33 3.04 20.31
C LEU A 36 -14.83 1.83 19.52
N MET A 37 -15.71 0.85 19.26
CA MET A 37 -15.36 -0.33 18.47
C MET A 37 -14.88 0.06 17.06
N MET A 38 -15.55 1.02 16.41
CA MET A 38 -15.16 1.52 15.09
C MET A 38 -13.83 2.27 15.12
N ALA A 39 -13.59 3.10 16.14
CA ALA A 39 -12.33 3.84 16.28
C ALA A 39 -11.14 2.87 16.40
N ASP A 40 -11.27 1.82 17.20
CA ASP A 40 -10.24 0.80 17.36
C ASP A 40 -10.03 -0.02 16.08
N GLU A 41 -11.09 -0.30 15.32
CA GLU A 41 -10.98 -1.01 14.05
C GLU A 41 -10.27 -0.16 12.98
N VAL A 42 -10.56 1.14 12.90
CA VAL A 42 -9.86 2.05 11.97
C VAL A 42 -8.37 2.08 12.28
N GLU A 43 -7.99 2.14 13.56
CA GLU A 43 -6.58 2.12 13.97
C GLU A 43 -5.89 0.81 13.60
N ARG A 44 -6.55 -0.34 13.82
CA ARG A 44 -6.06 -1.66 13.39
C ARG A 44 -5.88 -1.75 11.87
N LEU A 45 -6.89 -1.35 11.10
CA LEU A 45 -6.86 -1.39 9.64
C LEU A 45 -5.75 -0.51 9.07
N TRP A 46 -5.50 0.64 9.70
CA TRP A 46 -4.45 1.55 9.28
C TRP A 46 -3.04 0.96 9.49
N VAL A 47 -2.79 0.30 10.62
CA VAL A 47 -1.53 -0.44 10.86
C VAL A 47 -1.38 -1.61 9.89
N ALA A 48 -2.45 -2.39 9.70
CA ALA A 48 -2.46 -3.52 8.78
C ALA A 48 -2.18 -3.09 7.34
N SER A 49 -2.81 -2.02 6.87
CA SER A 49 -2.62 -1.46 5.53
C SER A 49 -1.17 -1.03 5.30
N ARG A 50 -0.56 -0.28 6.23
CA ARG A 50 0.85 0.13 6.10
C ARG A 50 1.80 -1.05 6.08
N THR A 51 1.53 -2.07 6.89
CA THR A 51 2.34 -3.29 6.93
C THR A 51 2.25 -4.05 5.61
N ALA A 52 1.04 -4.19 5.05
CA ALA A 52 0.82 -4.83 3.76
C ALA A 52 1.55 -4.07 2.63
N VAL A 53 1.41 -2.74 2.57
CA VAL A 53 2.09 -1.92 1.57
C VAL A 53 3.62 -2.04 1.66
N ALA A 54 4.17 -2.04 2.87
CA ALA A 54 5.61 -2.21 3.07
C ALA A 54 6.09 -3.60 2.60
N ALA A 55 5.31 -4.65 2.87
CA ALA A 55 5.61 -6.02 2.41
C ALA A 55 5.57 -6.12 0.87
N ASP A 56 4.55 -5.54 0.23
CA ASP A 56 4.42 -5.53 -1.23
C ASP A 56 5.60 -4.82 -1.91
N ILE A 57 5.99 -3.64 -1.39
CA ILE A 57 7.16 -2.90 -1.88
C ILE A 57 8.44 -3.71 -1.67
N GLY A 58 8.60 -4.35 -0.50
CA GLY A 58 9.74 -5.19 -0.20
C GLY A 58 9.87 -6.38 -1.16
N SER A 59 8.76 -7.05 -1.45
CA SER A 59 8.72 -8.16 -2.42
C SER A 59 9.10 -7.69 -3.81
N ALA A 60 8.49 -6.61 -4.30
CA ALA A 60 8.78 -6.08 -5.63
C ALA A 60 10.25 -5.62 -5.78
N LEU A 61 10.82 -5.05 -4.71
CA LEU A 61 12.23 -4.66 -4.70
C LEU A 61 13.16 -5.89 -4.70
N ALA A 62 12.84 -6.93 -3.93
CA ALA A 62 13.61 -8.17 -3.92
C ALA A 62 13.64 -8.83 -5.30
N ASP A 63 12.49 -8.90 -5.98
CA ASP A 63 12.37 -9.42 -7.34
C ASP A 63 13.20 -8.59 -8.34
N ARG A 64 13.16 -7.26 -8.23
CA ARG A 64 13.95 -6.34 -9.06
C ARG A 64 15.46 -6.55 -8.86
N LEU A 65 15.91 -6.70 -7.63
CA LEU A 65 17.33 -6.88 -7.31
C LEU A 65 17.83 -8.25 -7.76
N ALA A 66 17.03 -9.30 -7.58
CA ALA A 66 17.36 -10.65 -8.02
C ALA A 66 17.49 -10.74 -9.56
N THR A 67 16.68 -9.98 -10.30
CA THR A 67 16.73 -9.93 -11.77
C THR A 67 17.88 -9.07 -12.31
N GLY A 68 18.35 -8.06 -11.56
CA GLY A 68 19.48 -7.21 -11.95
C GLY A 68 20.86 -7.84 -11.78
N THR A 69 21.01 -8.88 -10.95
CA THR A 69 22.28 -9.60 -10.77
C THR A 69 22.59 -10.62 -11.86
N THR A 70 21.68 -10.84 -12.81
CA THR A 70 21.82 -11.87 -13.86
C THR A 70 22.29 -11.29 -15.21
N GLU A 71 22.40 -9.97 -15.34
CA GLU A 71 22.86 -9.29 -16.57
C GLU A 71 24.18 -8.52 -16.34
N GLU A 72 25.28 -9.23 -16.07
CA GLU A 72 26.58 -8.89 -16.67
C GLU A 72 27.61 -10.00 -16.37
N SER A 73 27.81 -10.87 -17.36
CA SER A 73 29.15 -11.40 -17.64
C SER A 73 29.34 -11.30 -19.15
N PRO A 74 29.95 -10.22 -19.67
CA PRO A 74 30.34 -10.13 -21.06
C PRO A 74 31.60 -10.99 -21.22
N SER A 75 31.41 -12.31 -21.37
CA SER A 75 32.50 -13.18 -21.79
C SER A 75 32.78 -12.89 -23.26
N ALA A 76 33.80 -12.08 -23.48
CA ALA A 76 34.36 -11.77 -24.77
C ALA A 76 34.87 -13.01 -25.52
N LEU A 77 34.94 -12.83 -26.85
CA LEU A 77 35.56 -13.65 -27.91
C LEU A 77 34.73 -14.74 -28.57
N GLY A 78 34.21 -14.38 -29.75
CA GLY A 78 33.72 -15.29 -30.78
C GLY A 78 33.28 -14.51 -32.02
N GLU A 79 34.25 -13.90 -32.72
CA GLU A 79 34.04 -13.26 -34.02
C GLU A 79 33.37 -14.21 -35.03
N GLY A 80 32.41 -13.71 -35.80
CA GLY A 80 31.83 -14.51 -36.88
C GLY A 80 30.60 -13.88 -37.53
N ALA A 81 30.83 -12.91 -38.41
CA ALA A 81 30.13 -12.65 -39.66
C ALA A 81 28.60 -12.90 -39.74
N GLY A 82 27.83 -11.84 -40.02
CA GLY A 82 26.43 -11.98 -40.40
C GLY A 82 25.72 -10.66 -40.67
N SER A 83 26.15 -9.97 -41.73
CA SER A 83 25.36 -8.93 -42.40
C SER A 83 23.96 -9.46 -42.73
N SER A 84 22.88 -8.71 -42.40
CA SER A 84 21.89 -8.25 -43.39
C SER A 84 20.63 -7.63 -42.75
N GLU A 85 20.41 -6.35 -43.09
CA GLU A 85 19.15 -5.64 -43.36
C GLU A 85 17.97 -5.63 -42.35
N ARG A 86 17.70 -4.44 -41.81
CA ARG A 86 16.33 -4.01 -41.46
C ARG A 86 15.67 -3.41 -42.69
N PRO A 87 14.34 -3.59 -42.85
CA PRO A 87 13.53 -2.42 -43.13
C PRO A 87 12.25 -2.30 -42.28
N ALA A 88 11.65 -1.12 -42.43
CA ALA A 88 10.79 -0.42 -41.50
C ALA A 88 9.35 -0.94 -41.36
N LYS A 89 8.75 -0.53 -40.23
CA LYS A 89 7.34 -0.61 -39.82
C LYS A 89 6.34 -0.43 -40.98
N ARG A 90 5.29 -1.26 -40.97
CA ARG A 90 4.03 -0.92 -41.64
C ARG A 90 2.85 -1.30 -40.74
N TRP A 91 2.24 -0.29 -40.13
CA TRP A 91 0.99 -0.42 -39.39
C TRP A 91 -0.17 -0.59 -40.37
N ARG A 92 -1.09 -1.54 -40.11
CA ARG A 92 -2.44 -1.52 -40.70
C ARG A 92 -3.46 -2.00 -39.68
N PHE A 93 -4.33 -1.07 -39.29
CA PHE A 93 -5.66 -1.32 -38.72
C PHE A 93 -6.59 -1.69 -39.88
N THR A 94 -7.32 -2.79 -39.74
CA THR A 94 -8.70 -3.00 -40.20
C THR A 94 -9.27 -4.17 -39.41
#